data_AF-A0A1A8PK57-F1
#
_entry.id   AF-A0A1A8PK57-F1
#
_cell.length_a   1.000
_cell.length_b   1.000
_cell.length_c   1.000
_cell.angle_alpha   90.00
_cell.angle_beta   90.00
_cell.angle_gamma   90.00
#
_symmetry.space_group_name_H-M   'P 1'
#
loop_
_entity.id
_entity.type
_entity.pdbx_description
1 polymer ?
#
loop_
_entity_poly.entity_id
_entity_poly.type
_entity_poly.pdbx_seq_one_letter_code
_entity_poly.pdbx_strand_id
1 'polypeptide(L)'
;VDTTRTSWILEQMVKMRKPVLLVGDTGTSKTATIHNFLKNINPDNGSTLIINFSSRTTSLDLQRNLEANVEKRTKDTYGPPLGKRLLVFIDDLNMPKVDN
;
A
#
# COMPACT_ATOMS: atom_id res chain seq x y z
N VAL A 1 2.10 -17.62 15.72
CA VAL A 1 1.18 -16.79 16.53
C VAL A 1 1.23 -15.33 16.11
N ASP A 2 2.40 -14.70 16.03
CA ASP A 2 2.50 -13.27 15.71
C ASP A 2 2.04 -12.92 14.28
N THR A 3 2.44 -13.69 13.27
CA THR A 3 1.94 -13.51 11.88
C THR A 3 0.41 -13.62 11.80
N THR A 4 -0.19 -14.57 12.53
CA THR A 4 -1.65 -14.74 12.57
C THR A 4 -2.34 -13.52 13.18
N ARG A 5 -1.80 -12.99 14.29
CA ARG A 5 -2.31 -11.77 14.94
C ARG A 5 -2.20 -10.56 14.02
N THR A 6 -1.04 -10.36 13.40
CA THR A 6 -0.78 -9.26 12.46
C THR A 6 -1.71 -9.32 11.26
N SER A 7 -1.88 -10.50 10.64
CA SER A 7 -2.82 -10.70 9.54
C SER A 7 -4.26 -10.39 9.93
N TRP A 8 -4.69 -10.80 11.13
CA TRP A 8 -6.04 -10.48 11.62
C TRP A 8 -6.23 -8.97 11.80
N ILE A 9 -5.26 -8.27 12.38
CA ILE A 9 -5.30 -6.80 12.52
C ILE A 9 -5.36 -6.13 11.14
N LEU A 10 -4.50 -6.54 10.19
CA LEU A 10 -4.52 -6.06 8.81
C LEU A 10 -5.89 -6.22 8.17
N GLU A 11 -6.51 -7.39 8.33
CA GLU A 11 -7.84 -7.67 7.82
C GLU A 11 -8.91 -6.73 8.41
N GLN A 12 -8.89 -6.52 9.73
CA GLN A 12 -9.84 -5.60 10.38
C GLN A 12 -9.65 -4.16 9.89
N MET A 13 -8.40 -3.69 9.79
CA MET A 13 -8.09 -2.33 9.33
C MET A 13 -8.55 -2.11 7.88
N VAL A 14 -8.31 -3.10 7.01
CA VAL A 14 -8.79 -3.06 5.62
C VAL A 14 -10.32 -3.05 5.58
N LYS A 15 -11.00 -3.90 6.35
CA LYS A 15 -12.47 -3.92 6.45
C LYS A 15 -13.04 -2.56 6.90
N MET A 16 -12.45 -1.95 7.92
CA MET A 16 -12.83 -0.64 8.45
C MET A 16 -12.40 0.55 7.57
N ARG A 17 -11.66 0.29 6.48
CA ARG A 17 -11.11 1.33 5.60
C ARG A 17 -10.20 2.32 6.33
N LYS A 18 -9.41 1.82 7.28
CA LYS A 18 -8.43 2.62 8.02
C LYS A 18 -7.01 2.28 7.57
N PRO A 19 -6.15 3.27 7.30
CA PRO A 19 -4.73 3.03 7.04
C PRO A 19 -4.05 2.49 8.30
N VAL A 20 -3.02 1.67 8.12
CA VAL A 20 -2.27 1.02 9.21
C VAL A 20 -0.78 1.05 8.89
N LEU A 21 0.03 1.29 9.92
CA LEU A 21 1.49 1.26 9.86
C LEU A 21 2.00 0.11 10.73
N LEU A 22 2.86 -0.74 10.18
CA LEU A 22 3.49 -1.83 10.89
C LEU A 22 4.94 -1.47 11.21
N VAL A 23 5.29 -1.46 12.49
CA VAL A 23 6.62 -1.09 12.99
C VAL A 23 7.28 -2.30 13.65
N GLY A 24 8.59 -2.43 13.51
CA GLY A 24 9.41 -3.46 14.15
C GLY A 24 10.75 -3.65 13.42
N ASP A 25 11.63 -4.46 13.97
CA ASP A 25 13.00 -4.64 13.45
C ASP A 25 13.06 -5.22 12.04
N THR A 26 14.15 -4.97 11.32
CA THR A 26 14.40 -5.62 10.02
C THR A 26 14.44 -7.14 10.19
N GLY A 27 13.87 -7.87 9.23
CA GLY A 27 13.82 -9.35 9.28
C GLY A 27 12.64 -9.95 10.04
N THR A 28 11.73 -9.14 10.61
CA THR A 28 10.54 -9.64 11.35
C THR A 28 9.34 -10.03 10.46
N SER A 29 9.58 -10.39 9.20
CA SER A 29 8.56 -10.86 8.25
C SER A 29 7.38 -9.90 7.96
N LYS A 30 7.49 -8.61 8.30
CA LYS A 30 6.43 -7.60 8.03
C LYS A 30 6.03 -7.56 6.56
N THR A 31 6.99 -7.33 5.68
CA THR A 31 6.85 -7.29 4.22
C THR A 31 6.21 -8.56 3.68
N ALA A 32 6.73 -9.73 4.07
CA ALA A 32 6.21 -11.03 3.64
C ALA A 32 4.75 -11.25 4.07
N THR A 33 4.40 -10.84 5.30
CA THR A 33 3.05 -10.94 5.84
C THR A 33 2.07 -10.07 5.04
N ILE A 34 2.43 -8.82 4.77
CA ILE A 34 1.58 -7.89 3.99
C ILE A 34 1.44 -8.36 2.55
N HIS A 35 2.51 -8.80 1.89
CA HIS A 35 2.41 -9.37 0.54
C HIS A 35 1.48 -10.59 0.48
N ASN A 36 1.59 -11.50 1.45
CA ASN A 36 0.71 -12.67 1.51
C ASN A 36 -0.75 -12.26 1.71
N PHE A 37 -1.01 -11.25 2.55
CA PHE A 37 -2.33 -10.69 2.72
C PHE A 37 -2.88 -10.08 1.42
N LEU A 38 -2.10 -9.23 0.73
CA LEU A 38 -2.50 -8.56 -0.49
C LEU A 38 -2.80 -9.51 -1.65
N LYS A 39 -2.09 -10.65 -1.74
CA LYS A 39 -2.37 -11.71 -2.73
C LYS A 39 -3.76 -12.32 -2.61
N ASN A 40 -4.38 -12.26 -1.42
CA ASN A 40 -5.70 -12.81 -1.15
C ASN A 40 -6.84 -11.79 -1.33
N ILE A 41 -6.53 -10.59 -1.81
CA ILE A 41 -7.55 -9.58 -2.12
C ILE A 41 -8.33 -10.02 -3.35
N ASN A 42 -9.67 -9.98 -3.26
CA ASN A 42 -10.53 -10.33 -4.38
C ASN A 42 -10.32 -9.33 -5.55
N PRO A 43 -9.90 -9.81 -6.74
CA PRO A 43 -9.60 -8.94 -7.88
C PRO A 43 -10.84 -8.27 -8.48
N ASP A 44 -12.05 -8.77 -8.21
CA ASP A 44 -13.30 -8.21 -8.74
C ASP A 44 -13.63 -6.87 -8.10
N ASN A 45 -13.35 -6.72 -6.80
CA ASN A 45 -13.68 -5.54 -6.01
C ASN A 45 -12.46 -4.79 -5.46
N GLY A 46 -11.26 -5.35 -5.62
CA GLY A 46 -10.01 -4.82 -5.11
C GLY A 46 -8.90 -4.78 -6.15
N SER A 47 -8.01 -3.80 -5.99
CA SER A 47 -6.72 -3.73 -6.66
C SER A 47 -5.63 -3.40 -5.65
N THR A 48 -4.39 -3.77 -5.93
CA THR A 48 -3.25 -3.55 -5.04
C THR A 48 -2.12 -2.85 -5.77
N LEU A 49 -1.53 -1.84 -5.14
CA LEU A 49 -0.31 -1.18 -5.60
C LEU A 49 0.77 -1.34 -4.54
N ILE A 50 1.90 -1.90 -4.93
CA ILE A 50 3.08 -2.07 -4.08
C ILE A 50 4.10 -1.03 -4.51
N ILE A 51 4.55 -0.20 -3.56
CA ILE A 51 5.56 0.84 -3.76
C ILE A 51 6.75 0.52 -2.88
N ASN A 52 7.90 0.28 -3.51
CA ASN A 52 9.16 0.05 -2.82
C ASN A 52 9.99 1.33 -2.92
N PHE A 53 10.16 2.03 -1.80
CA PHE A 53 11.04 3.19 -1.77
C PHE A 53 12.50 2.77 -1.83
N SER A 54 13.30 3.68 -2.35
CA SER A 54 14.75 3.64 -2.35
C SER A 54 15.28 5.04 -2.06
N SER A 55 16.59 5.15 -1.83
CA SER A 55 17.26 6.45 -1.67
C SER A 55 17.15 7.40 -2.87
N ARG A 56 16.68 6.90 -4.02
CA ARG A 56 16.48 7.67 -5.25
C ARG A 56 15.01 7.95 -5.57
N THR A 57 14.07 7.44 -4.78
CA THR A 57 12.64 7.67 -5.02
C THR A 57 12.29 9.11 -4.64
N THR A 58 11.83 9.89 -5.62
CA THR A 58 11.40 11.28 -5.42
C THR A 58 9.88 11.38 -5.21
N SER A 59 9.40 12.53 -4.72
CA SER A 59 7.97 12.84 -4.67
C SER A 59 7.29 12.77 -6.04
N LEU A 60 7.99 13.17 -7.11
CA LEU A 60 7.49 13.05 -8.48
C LEU A 60 7.37 11.58 -8.93
N ASP A 61 8.30 10.72 -8.54
CA ASP A 61 8.21 9.28 -8.85
C ASP A 61 7.00 8.64 -8.16
N LEU A 62 6.78 8.97 -6.89
CA LEU A 62 5.61 8.51 -6.13
C LEU A 62 4.31 9.01 -6.77
N GLN A 63 4.24 10.29 -7.14
CA GLN A 63 3.07 10.86 -7.82
C GLN A 63 2.79 10.14 -9.13
N ARG A 64 3.79 9.98 -10.00
CA ARG A 64 3.63 9.29 -11.30
C ARG A 64 3.19 7.84 -11.13
N ASN A 65 3.74 7.14 -10.12
CA ASN A 65 3.37 5.77 -9.83
C ASN A 65 1.91 5.65 -9.37
N LEU A 66 1.47 6.55 -8.48
CA LEU A 66 0.06 6.62 -8.05
C LEU A 66 -0.86 6.95 -9.24
N GLU A 67 -0.54 7.99 -10.02
CA GLU A 67 -1.31 8.43 -11.18
C GLU A 67 -1.44 7.36 -12.26
N ALA A 68 -0.42 6.50 -12.45
CA ALA A 68 -0.49 5.39 -13.39
C ALA A 68 -1.45 4.26 -12.96
N ASN A 69 -1.88 4.24 -11.69
CA ASN A 69 -2.75 3.21 -11.11
C ASN A 69 -4.15 3.72 -10.74
N VAL A 70 -4.45 4.98 -11.08
CA VAL A 70 -5.75 5.60 -10.84
C VAL A 70 -6.26 6.26 -12.12
N GLU A 71 -7.57 6.40 -12.22
CA GLU A 71 -8.25 7.08 -13.32
C GLU A 71 -8.59 8.51 -12.90
N LYS A 72 -8.33 9.46 -13.80
CA LYS A 72 -8.77 10.84 -13.65
C LYS A 72 -10.27 10.92 -13.91
N ARG A 73 -11.05 11.35 -12.91
CA ARG A 73 -12.52 11.48 -12.98
C ARG A 73 -12.97 12.89 -13.32
N THR A 74 -12.28 13.88 -12.77
CA THR A 74 -12.52 15.31 -13.02
C THR A 74 -11.18 16.04 -13.08
N LYS A 75 -11.17 17.37 -13.18
CA LYS A 75 -9.93 18.18 -13.19
C LYS A 75 -8.99 17.83 -12.03
N ASP A 76 -9.57 17.66 -10.83
CA ASP A 76 -8.83 17.55 -9.57
C ASP A 76 -9.17 16.26 -8.77
N THR A 77 -9.93 15.34 -9.37
CA THR A 77 -10.34 14.09 -8.72
C THR A 77 -9.80 12.88 -9.45
N TYR A 78 -9.11 12.02 -8.70
CA TYR A 78 -8.61 10.73 -9.14
C TYR A 78 -9.23 9.62 -8.28
N GLY A 79 -9.37 8.44 -8.86
CA GLY A 79 -9.83 7.29 -8.10
C GLY A 79 -9.44 5.98 -8.76
N PRO A 80 -9.54 4.86 -8.03
CA PRO A 80 -9.36 3.55 -8.65
C PRO A 80 -10.38 3.33 -9.78
N PRO A 81 -10.11 2.33 -10.65
CA PRO A 81 -11.08 1.86 -11.64
C PRO A 81 -12.46 1.69 -11.03
N LEU A 82 -13.50 2.04 -11.80
CA LEU A 82 -14.87 2.03 -11.32
C LEU A 82 -15.24 0.66 -10.72
N GLY A 83 -15.86 0.66 -9.54
CA GLY A 83 -16.24 -0.57 -8.82
C GLY A 83 -15.11 -1.24 -8.04
N LYS A 84 -13.85 -0.78 -8.15
CA LYS A 84 -12.72 -1.30 -7.38
C LYS A 84 -12.28 -0.37 -6.25
N ARG A 85 -11.66 -0.98 -5.24
CA ARG A 85 -10.89 -0.28 -4.21
C ARG A 85 -9.41 -0.56 -4.38
N LEU A 86 -8.60 0.49 -4.46
CA LEU A 86 -7.14 0.38 -4.48
C LEU A 86 -6.58 0.33 -3.05
N LEU A 87 -5.78 -0.70 -2.76
CA LEU A 87 -4.95 -0.81 -1.55
C LEU A 87 -3.51 -0.49 -1.94
N VAL A 88 -2.94 0.55 -1.33
CA VAL A 88 -1.54 0.93 -1.55
C VAL A 88 -0.72 0.44 -0.37
N PHE A 89 0.35 -0.31 -0.65
CA PHE A 89 1.33 -0.72 0.33
C PHE A 89 2.68 -0.08 0.02
N ILE A 90 3.29 0.51 1.04
CA ILE A 90 4.62 1.09 0.98
C ILE A 90 5.48 0.32 1.97
N ASP A 91 6.53 -0.35 1.49
CA ASP A 91 7.29 -1.32 2.31
C ASP A 91 8.25 -0.65 3.29
N ASP A 92 9.16 0.19 2.78
CA ASP A 92 10.16 0.87 3.60
C ASP A 92 9.98 2.38 3.54
N LEU A 93 9.51 2.98 4.63
CA LEU A 93 9.34 4.44 4.73
C LEU A 93 10.62 5.17 5.15
N ASN A 94 11.68 4.47 5.56
CA ASN A 94 12.92 5.09 6.04
C ASN A 94 13.93 5.34 4.93
N MET A 95 13.73 4.79 3.73
CA MET A 95 14.66 4.89 2.62
C MET A 95 14.65 6.19 1.78
N PRO A 96 13.54 6.94 1.59
CA PRO A 96 13.58 8.13 0.76
C PRO A 96 14.34 9.26 1.45
N LYS A 97 15.13 10.02 0.68
CA LYS A 97 15.79 11.22 1.18
C LYS A 97 14.72 12.29 1.44
N VAL A 98 14.83 13.03 2.54
CA VAL A 98 13.95 14.17 2.82
C VAL A 98 14.10 15.18 1.67
N ASP A 99 12.97 15.53 1.04
CA ASP A 99 12.94 16.57 0.02
C ASP A 99 13.44 17.90 0.65
N ASN A 100 14.27 18.64 -0.10
CA ASN A 100 14.81 19.93 0.33
C ASN A 100 13.76 21.04 0.28
#